data_AF-A0AAV5HGU0-F1
#
_entry.id   AF-A0AAV5HGU0-F1
#
_cell.length_a   1.000
_cell.length_b   1.000
_cell.length_c   1.000
_cell.angle_alpha   90.00
_cell.angle_beta   90.00
_cell.angle_gamma   90.00
#
_symmetry.space_group_name_H-M   'P 1'
#
loop_
_entity.id
_entity.type
_entity.pdbx_description
1 polymer ?
#
loop_
_entity_poly.entity_id
_entity_poly.type
_entity_poly.pdbx_seq_one_letter_code
_entity_poly.pdbx_strand_id
1 'polypeptide(L)'
;MQPEPLRYGYGRRSHRVGPGVKDFKAGDKVVTYLGLEIGCGLAEYVVAEESMTVVKPPEVSAADAAALPVTALTAHQALTDSAEIKLDGSGKTPKGAALKSPFGVKYDVVIHCTSDIPWSTFEPNLSTEGKVTDLSPNLISYLIFKAKFLTFSKKQLAPIIIFSKRENIDFLVNLAKEGL
;
A
#
# COMPACT_ATOMS: atom_id res chain seq x y z
N MET A 1 5.41 -29.49 14.73
CA MET A 1 6.30 -28.39 15.17
C MET A 1 6.14 -27.25 14.17
N GLN A 2 5.58 -26.12 14.58
CA GLN A 2 5.59 -24.93 13.73
C GLN A 2 7.00 -24.32 13.76
N PRO A 3 7.55 -23.85 12.63
CA PRO A 3 8.86 -23.19 12.61
C PRO A 3 8.82 -21.93 13.48
N GLU A 4 9.75 -21.83 14.43
CA GLU A 4 9.96 -20.63 15.25
C GLU A 4 10.25 -19.43 14.33
N PRO A 5 9.49 -18.34 14.43
CA PRO A 5 9.57 -17.25 13.45
C PRO A 5 10.53 -16.11 13.90
N LEU A 6 10.92 -15.23 12.97
CA LEU A 6 11.95 -14.19 13.20
C LEU A 6 11.52 -13.17 14.25
N ARG A 7 12.29 -12.96 15.33
CA ARG A 7 12.00 -11.93 16.36
C ARG A 7 12.85 -10.67 16.17
N TYR A 8 12.23 -9.50 16.08
CA TYR A 8 12.88 -8.20 15.85
C TYR A 8 12.83 -7.29 17.07
N GLY A 9 13.83 -6.45 17.36
CA GLY A 9 13.82 -5.48 18.47
C GLY A 9 13.60 -4.01 18.05
N TYR A 10 13.28 -3.11 19.00
CA TYR A 10 13.18 -1.66 18.77
C TYR A 10 14.47 -1.12 18.11
N GLY A 11 14.35 -0.57 16.89
CA GLY A 11 15.50 -0.25 16.01
C GLY A 11 15.77 -1.22 14.86
N ARG A 12 14.82 -2.14 14.58
CA ARG A 12 14.70 -3.05 13.41
C ARG A 12 15.95 -3.84 13.04
N ARG A 13 16.55 -4.52 14.03
CA ARG A 13 17.49 -5.63 13.80
C ARG A 13 16.85 -6.97 14.14
N SER A 14 17.15 -8.00 13.34
CA SER A 14 16.84 -9.38 13.69
C SER A 14 17.57 -9.75 14.98
N HIS A 15 16.86 -10.17 16.01
CA HIS A 15 17.47 -10.62 17.26
C HIS A 15 17.64 -12.14 17.27
N ARG A 16 16.65 -12.86 16.72
CA ARG A 16 16.69 -14.31 16.55
C ARG A 16 16.10 -14.70 15.19
N VAL A 17 16.70 -15.72 14.61
CA VAL A 17 16.34 -16.30 13.32
C VAL A 17 15.85 -17.72 13.52
N GLY A 18 14.72 -18.04 12.93
CA GLY A 18 14.15 -19.38 12.96
C GLY A 18 15.03 -20.42 12.25
N PRO A 19 15.00 -21.69 12.65
CA PRO A 19 15.83 -22.74 12.05
C PRO A 19 15.56 -23.02 10.57
N GLY A 20 14.44 -22.51 10.02
CA GLY A 20 14.07 -22.66 8.60
C GLY A 20 14.41 -21.46 7.72
N VAL A 21 14.88 -20.35 8.31
CA VAL A 21 15.18 -19.11 7.59
C VAL A 21 16.57 -19.19 6.97
N LYS A 22 16.69 -18.81 5.70
CA LYS A 22 17.91 -18.95 4.89
C LYS A 22 18.49 -17.60 4.48
N ASP A 23 17.63 -16.59 4.31
CA ASP A 23 18.02 -15.30 3.73
C ASP A 23 18.54 -14.29 4.77
N PHE A 24 18.38 -14.60 6.06
CA PHE A 24 18.66 -13.67 7.16
C PHE A 24 19.49 -14.30 8.26
N LYS A 25 20.30 -13.47 8.93
CA LYS A 25 21.02 -13.81 10.16
C LYS A 25 20.70 -12.82 11.28
N ALA A 26 20.98 -13.23 12.51
CA ALA A 26 20.86 -12.33 13.65
C ALA A 26 21.76 -11.10 13.45
N GLY A 27 21.23 -9.93 13.80
CA GLY A 27 21.86 -8.63 13.60
C GLY A 27 21.48 -7.90 12.31
N ASP A 28 20.89 -8.59 11.33
CA ASP A 28 20.48 -7.96 10.06
C ASP A 28 19.42 -6.89 10.30
N LYS A 29 19.60 -5.74 9.63
CA LYS A 29 18.59 -4.68 9.60
C LYS A 29 17.60 -4.98 8.49
N VAL A 30 16.31 -4.98 8.80
CA VAL A 30 15.28 -5.42 7.85
C VAL A 30 14.06 -4.51 7.82
N VAL A 31 13.27 -4.70 6.76
CA VAL A 31 11.93 -4.15 6.56
C VAL A 31 10.99 -5.33 6.37
N THR A 32 9.80 -5.28 6.98
CA THR A 32 8.82 -6.36 6.83
C THR A 32 7.40 -5.82 6.82
N TYR A 33 6.54 -6.53 6.09
CA TYR A 33 5.10 -6.42 6.22
C TYR A 33 4.59 -7.52 7.16
N LEU A 34 3.77 -7.16 8.16
CA LEU A 34 3.28 -8.09 9.19
C LEU A 34 1.83 -8.53 8.98
N GLY A 35 1.18 -8.07 7.90
CA GLY A 35 -0.25 -8.25 7.71
C GLY A 35 -1.09 -7.33 8.61
N LEU A 36 -2.26 -6.93 8.10
CA LEU A 36 -3.19 -6.07 8.84
C LEU A 36 -3.87 -6.80 10.00
N GLU A 37 -3.96 -8.14 9.93
CA GLU A 37 -4.67 -8.97 10.92
C GLU A 37 -3.86 -9.18 12.21
N ILE A 38 -2.52 -9.14 12.12
CA ILE A 38 -1.63 -9.54 13.22
C ILE A 38 -1.32 -8.36 14.15
N GLY A 39 -1.51 -7.10 13.72
CA GLY A 39 -1.59 -5.93 14.61
C GLY A 39 -0.36 -5.63 15.48
N CYS A 40 0.83 -6.15 15.15
CA CYS A 40 1.96 -6.21 16.09
C CYS A 40 2.94 -5.03 16.08
N GLY A 41 2.74 -3.97 15.29
CA GLY A 41 3.75 -2.93 15.08
C GLY A 41 4.15 -2.07 16.31
N LEU A 42 3.36 -2.10 17.39
CA LEU A 42 3.55 -1.31 18.61
C LEU A 42 4.16 -2.14 19.76
N ALA A 43 5.11 -3.03 19.43
CA ALA A 43 5.82 -3.83 20.40
C ALA A 43 7.33 -3.60 20.28
N GLU A 44 8.05 -3.82 21.38
CA GLU A 44 9.51 -3.88 21.34
C GLU A 44 9.98 -5.03 20.47
N TYR A 45 9.21 -6.13 20.43
CA TYR A 45 9.47 -7.25 19.55
C TYR A 45 8.29 -7.75 18.75
N VAL A 46 8.57 -8.07 17.49
CA VAL A 46 7.59 -8.67 16.56
C VAL A 46 8.15 -9.90 15.91
N VAL A 47 7.22 -10.78 15.54
CA VAL A 47 7.48 -11.94 14.72
C VAL A 47 7.22 -11.59 13.26
N ALA A 48 8.15 -11.86 12.35
CA ALA A 48 7.90 -11.71 10.92
C ALA A 48 8.23 -12.95 10.10
N GLU A 49 7.54 -13.08 8.97
CA GLU A 49 7.75 -14.14 8.00
C GLU A 49 8.91 -13.78 7.05
N GLU A 50 9.77 -14.74 6.76
CA GLU A 50 10.87 -14.58 5.81
C GLU A 50 10.37 -14.15 4.42
N SER A 51 9.24 -14.70 3.97
CA SER A 51 8.63 -14.39 2.67
C SER A 51 8.13 -12.94 2.56
N MET A 52 8.02 -12.20 3.66
CA MET A 52 7.53 -10.82 3.70
C MET A 52 8.56 -9.84 4.26
N THR A 53 9.80 -10.30 4.42
CA THR A 53 10.93 -9.53 4.97
C THR A 53 11.97 -9.26 3.88
N VAL A 54 12.57 -8.07 3.87
CA VAL A 54 13.71 -7.70 3.01
C VAL A 54 14.81 -7.01 3.82
N VAL A 55 16.04 -7.04 3.32
CA VAL A 55 17.16 -6.32 3.96
C VAL A 55 16.94 -4.82 3.81
N LYS A 56 17.17 -4.07 4.90
CA LYS A 56 17.15 -2.61 4.86
C LYS A 56 18.54 -2.09 4.46
N PRO A 57 18.67 -1.37 3.33
CA PRO A 57 19.92 -0.74 2.94
C PRO A 57 20.41 0.24 4.02
N PRO A 58 21.73 0.47 4.15
CA PRO A 58 22.26 1.42 5.11
C PRO A 58 21.84 2.87 4.83
N GLU A 59 21.54 3.21 3.57
CA GLU A 59 21.15 4.54 3.11
C GLU A 59 19.74 4.93 3.56
N VAL A 60 18.83 3.96 3.67
CA VAL A 60 17.43 4.20 4.07
C VAL A 60 17.32 4.22 5.59
N SER A 61 16.78 5.28 6.19
CA SER A 61 16.61 5.34 7.64
C SER A 61 15.63 4.27 8.14
N ALA A 62 15.70 3.90 9.42
CA ALA A 62 14.72 2.95 9.98
C ALA A 62 13.30 3.51 9.98
N ALA A 63 13.14 4.83 10.02
CA ALA A 63 11.84 5.51 9.99
C ALA A 63 11.25 5.52 8.57
N ASP A 64 12.04 5.83 7.55
CA ASP A 64 11.55 5.82 6.17
C ASP A 64 11.20 4.39 5.74
N ALA A 65 12.09 3.45 6.05
CA ALA A 65 11.87 2.05 5.78
C ALA A 65 10.63 1.47 6.50
N ALA A 66 10.26 2.03 7.66
CA ALA A 66 9.06 1.66 8.39
C ALA A 66 7.76 2.08 7.69
N ALA A 67 7.79 3.18 6.95
CA ALA A 67 6.63 3.75 6.28
C ALA A 67 6.29 3.02 4.98
N LEU A 68 7.26 2.32 4.37
CA LEU A 68 7.10 1.67 3.07
C LEU A 68 6.06 0.52 3.04
N PRO A 69 6.04 -0.44 3.98
CA PRO A 69 5.31 -1.69 3.77
C PRO A 69 3.79 -1.54 3.69
N VAL A 70 3.18 -0.56 4.35
CA VAL A 70 1.72 -0.37 4.25
C VAL A 70 1.42 0.73 3.24
N THR A 71 2.00 1.92 3.41
CA THR A 71 1.64 3.09 2.60
C THR A 71 2.15 2.98 1.17
N ALA A 72 3.44 2.68 1.00
CA ALA A 72 4.04 2.65 -0.34
C ALA A 72 3.60 1.41 -1.13
N LEU A 73 3.38 0.25 -0.49
CA LEU A 73 2.79 -0.91 -1.17
C LEU A 73 1.37 -0.63 -1.66
N THR A 74 0.54 -0.01 -0.82
CA THR A 74 -0.84 0.33 -1.19
C THR A 74 -0.86 1.33 -2.35
N ALA A 75 0.00 2.35 -2.30
CA ALA A 75 0.12 3.32 -3.38
C ALA A 75 0.62 2.68 -4.68
N HIS A 76 1.65 1.83 -4.60
CA HIS A 76 2.19 1.09 -5.73
C HIS A 76 1.10 0.23 -6.38
N GLN A 77 0.40 -0.58 -5.59
CA GLN A 77 -0.65 -1.46 -6.10
C GLN A 77 -1.84 -0.67 -6.67
N ALA A 78 -2.24 0.44 -6.03
CA ALA A 78 -3.29 1.30 -6.57
C ALA A 78 -2.90 1.88 -7.94
N LEU A 79 -1.64 2.27 -8.12
CA LEU A 79 -1.16 2.84 -9.38
C LEU A 79 -0.96 1.78 -10.47
N THR A 80 -0.42 0.61 -10.13
CA THR A 80 -0.15 -0.45 -11.13
C THR A 80 -1.41 -1.21 -11.51
N ASP A 81 -2.23 -1.60 -10.53
CA ASP A 81 -3.34 -2.53 -10.77
C ASP A 81 -4.63 -1.79 -11.09
N SER A 82 -4.85 -0.62 -10.49
CA SER A 82 -6.08 0.15 -10.75
C SER A 82 -5.92 1.21 -11.81
N ALA A 83 -4.72 1.77 -11.97
CA ALA A 83 -4.48 2.81 -12.94
C ALA A 83 -3.70 2.38 -14.17
N GLU A 84 -3.10 1.18 -14.15
CA GLU A 84 -2.22 0.67 -15.22
C GLU A 84 -1.09 1.66 -15.57
N ILE A 85 -0.71 2.51 -14.60
CA ILE A 85 0.30 3.54 -14.77
C ILE A 85 1.68 2.93 -14.53
N LYS A 86 2.60 3.19 -15.47
CA LYS A 86 4.04 3.00 -15.22
C LYS A 86 4.55 4.18 -14.40
N LEU A 87 5.13 3.88 -13.24
CA LEU A 87 5.69 4.88 -12.33
C LEU A 87 7.01 5.42 -12.91
N ASP A 88 6.94 6.42 -13.78
CA ASP A 88 8.10 7.12 -14.37
C ASP A 88 8.35 8.51 -13.75
N GLY A 89 7.60 8.88 -12.71
CA GLY A 89 7.76 10.13 -11.97
C GLY A 89 7.02 11.35 -12.54
N SER A 90 6.18 11.19 -13.57
CA SER A 90 5.49 12.31 -14.24
C SER A 90 4.21 12.83 -13.55
N GLY A 91 3.67 12.12 -12.56
CA GLY A 91 2.37 12.44 -11.93
C GLY A 91 2.44 13.50 -10.84
N LYS A 92 1.84 14.68 -11.05
CA LYS A 92 1.56 15.67 -10.00
C LYS A 92 0.04 15.88 -9.87
N THR A 93 -0.51 15.82 -8.66
CA THR A 93 -1.91 16.19 -8.39
C THR A 93 -1.98 17.46 -7.52
N PRO A 94 -2.74 18.50 -7.93
CA PRO A 94 -3.05 19.64 -7.08
C PRO A 94 -4.04 19.27 -5.97
N LYS A 95 -3.91 19.91 -4.79
CA LYS A 95 -4.91 19.87 -3.69
C LYS A 95 -6.30 20.20 -4.23
N GLY A 96 -7.27 19.30 -4.04
CA GLY A 96 -8.65 19.52 -4.47
C GLY A 96 -9.68 18.92 -3.52
N ALA A 97 -10.18 19.71 -2.56
CA ALA A 97 -11.33 19.33 -1.73
C ALA A 97 -12.62 19.13 -2.56
N ALA A 98 -12.70 19.77 -3.74
CA ALA A 98 -13.83 19.66 -4.66
C ALA A 98 -13.63 18.62 -5.78
N LEU A 99 -12.48 17.95 -5.83
CA LEU A 99 -12.08 17.04 -6.91
C LEU A 99 -12.28 17.62 -8.32
N LYS A 100 -12.14 18.94 -8.50
CA LYS A 100 -12.22 19.57 -9.83
C LYS A 100 -10.81 19.80 -10.36
N SER A 101 -10.53 19.27 -11.56
CA SER A 101 -9.29 19.60 -12.25
C SER A 101 -9.28 21.10 -12.58
N PRO A 102 -8.18 21.83 -12.32
CA PRO A 102 -8.04 23.22 -12.74
C PRO A 102 -8.13 23.40 -14.26
N PHE A 103 -7.96 22.31 -15.02
CA PHE A 103 -8.06 22.29 -16.48
C PHE A 103 -9.38 21.71 -17.00
N GLY A 104 -10.37 21.44 -16.12
CA GLY A 104 -11.66 20.86 -16.49
C GLY A 104 -11.61 19.39 -16.95
N VAL A 105 -10.45 18.75 -16.88
CA VAL A 105 -10.23 17.34 -17.25
C VAL A 105 -10.94 16.42 -16.26
N LYS A 106 -11.59 15.36 -16.78
CA LYS A 106 -12.20 14.30 -15.99
C LYS A 106 -11.16 13.23 -15.66
N TYR A 107 -11.28 12.61 -14.49
CA TYR A 107 -10.35 11.56 -14.07
C TYR A 107 -10.79 10.19 -14.59
N ASP A 108 -9.87 9.48 -15.20
CA ASP A 108 -10.03 8.05 -15.49
C ASP A 108 -9.87 7.22 -14.22
N VAL A 109 -8.99 7.64 -13.31
CA VAL A 109 -8.73 6.94 -12.06
C VAL A 109 -8.55 7.94 -10.92
N VAL A 110 -9.19 7.66 -9.79
CA VAL A 110 -9.01 8.37 -8.53
C VAL A 110 -8.56 7.37 -7.46
N ILE A 111 -7.37 7.59 -6.90
CA ILE A 111 -6.91 6.85 -5.72
C ILE A 111 -7.40 7.61 -4.48
N HIS A 112 -8.41 7.07 -3.82
CA HIS A 112 -9.06 7.71 -2.68
C HIS A 112 -8.51 7.17 -1.36
N CYS A 113 -7.79 8.03 -0.64
CA CYS A 113 -7.14 7.70 0.63
C CYS A 113 -7.70 8.47 1.84
N THR A 114 -8.87 9.11 1.69
CA THR A 114 -9.53 9.86 2.77
C THR A 114 -10.83 9.18 3.15
N SER A 115 -11.41 9.55 4.29
CA SER A 115 -12.74 9.10 4.66
C SER A 115 -13.81 10.12 4.23
N ASP A 116 -15.06 9.68 4.17
CA ASP A 116 -16.26 10.52 4.20
C ASP A 116 -16.47 11.47 2.99
N ILE A 117 -15.90 11.15 1.82
CA ILE A 117 -16.27 11.81 0.57
C ILE A 117 -17.39 11.00 -0.11
N PRO A 118 -18.60 11.56 -0.31
CA PRO A 118 -19.69 10.81 -0.92
C PRO A 118 -19.47 10.61 -2.42
N TRP A 119 -19.98 9.51 -2.97
CA TRP A 119 -19.92 9.18 -4.40
C TRP A 119 -20.35 10.33 -5.33
N SER A 120 -21.35 11.11 -4.92
CA SER A 120 -21.84 12.29 -5.65
C SER A 120 -20.77 13.36 -5.89
N THR A 121 -19.69 13.37 -5.11
CA THR A 121 -18.53 14.25 -5.32
C THR A 121 -17.60 13.73 -6.40
N PHE A 122 -17.45 12.41 -6.53
CA PHE A 122 -16.59 11.77 -7.53
C PHE A 122 -17.26 11.73 -8.90
N GLU A 123 -18.50 11.24 -8.96
CA GLU A 123 -19.21 10.95 -10.21
C GLU A 123 -19.18 12.05 -11.28
N PRO A 124 -19.43 13.33 -10.97
CA PRO A 124 -19.40 14.38 -11.98
C PRO A 124 -17.98 14.66 -12.49
N ASN A 125 -16.94 14.26 -11.76
CA ASN A 125 -15.53 14.51 -12.09
C ASN A 125 -14.84 13.31 -12.76
N LEU A 126 -15.50 12.15 -12.84
CA LEU A 126 -14.99 10.96 -13.51
C LEU A 126 -15.26 10.98 -15.02
N SER A 127 -14.36 10.38 -15.79
CA SER A 127 -14.57 10.08 -17.20
C SER A 127 -15.67 9.03 -17.37
N THR A 128 -16.05 8.71 -18.61
CA THR A 128 -17.17 7.80 -18.90
C THR A 128 -16.99 6.42 -18.25
N GLU A 129 -15.76 5.92 -18.20
CA GLU A 129 -15.37 4.64 -17.58
C GLU A 129 -14.55 4.85 -16.30
N GLY A 130 -14.64 6.04 -15.71
CA GLY A 130 -13.77 6.43 -14.61
C GLY A 130 -13.97 5.59 -13.35
N LYS A 131 -12.88 5.29 -12.66
CA LYS A 131 -12.85 4.42 -11.48
C LYS A 131 -12.33 5.16 -10.25
N VAL A 132 -12.97 4.94 -9.11
CA VAL A 132 -12.44 5.30 -7.79
C VAL A 132 -11.93 4.04 -7.13
N THR A 133 -10.63 3.99 -6.84
CA THR A 133 -10.03 2.95 -6.00
C THR A 133 -9.98 3.45 -4.56
N ASP A 134 -10.82 2.85 -3.72
CA ASP A 134 -10.97 3.22 -2.32
C ASP A 134 -10.01 2.42 -1.44
N LEU A 135 -9.06 3.12 -0.80
CA LEU A 135 -8.06 2.51 0.07
C LEU A 135 -8.60 2.23 1.48
N SER A 136 -9.68 2.88 1.87
CA SER A 136 -10.25 2.84 3.22
C SER A 136 -11.75 2.57 3.14
N PRO A 137 -12.18 1.45 2.53
CA PRO A 137 -13.59 1.21 2.26
C PRO A 137 -14.38 1.09 3.57
N ASN A 138 -15.43 1.89 3.68
CA ASN A 138 -16.43 1.75 4.73
C ASN A 138 -17.65 0.97 4.22
N LEU A 139 -18.65 0.77 5.08
CA LEU A 139 -19.86 0.03 4.71
C LEU A 139 -20.58 0.66 3.51
N ILE A 140 -20.59 1.99 3.41
CA ILE A 140 -21.19 2.72 2.29
C ILE A 140 -20.42 2.43 0.99
N SER A 141 -19.08 2.42 1.03
CA SER A 141 -18.23 2.03 -0.12
C SER A 141 -18.61 0.65 -0.66
N TYR A 142 -18.80 -0.34 0.21
CA TYR A 142 -19.20 -1.69 -0.21
C TYR A 142 -20.61 -1.75 -0.82
N LEU A 143 -21.56 -0.98 -0.28
CA LEU A 143 -22.91 -0.89 -0.84
C LEU A 143 -22.89 -0.28 -2.25
N ILE A 144 -22.11 0.79 -2.44
CA ILE A 144 -21.93 1.44 -3.74
C ILE A 144 -21.25 0.49 -4.73
N PHE A 145 -20.16 -0.18 -4.33
CA PHE A 145 -19.47 -1.17 -5.16
C PHE A 145 -20.44 -2.27 -5.62
N LYS A 146 -21.20 -2.87 -4.71
CA LYS A 146 -22.18 -3.91 -5.04
C LYS A 146 -23.27 -3.38 -5.99
N ALA A 147 -23.81 -2.19 -5.72
CA ALA A 147 -24.82 -1.59 -6.59
C ALA A 147 -24.28 -1.34 -8.00
N LYS A 148 -23.07 -0.80 -8.13
CA LYS A 148 -22.42 -0.52 -9.42
C LYS A 148 -22.06 -1.78 -10.20
N PHE A 149 -21.63 -2.82 -9.49
CA PHE A 149 -21.37 -4.12 -10.08
C PHE A 149 -22.67 -4.74 -10.62
N LEU A 150 -23.74 -4.76 -9.81
CA LEU A 150 -25.04 -5.32 -10.20
C LEU A 150 -25.75 -4.53 -11.30
N THR A 151 -25.55 -3.21 -11.34
CA THR A 151 -26.13 -2.32 -12.36
C THR A 151 -25.25 -2.17 -13.60
N PHE A 152 -24.10 -2.87 -13.66
CA PHE A 152 -23.14 -2.76 -14.77
C PHE A 152 -22.76 -1.29 -15.07
N SER A 153 -22.60 -0.48 -14.03
CA SER A 153 -22.26 0.94 -14.17
C SER A 153 -20.88 1.10 -14.82
N LYS A 154 -20.75 1.99 -15.80
CA LYS A 154 -19.45 2.28 -16.42
C LYS A 154 -18.48 2.99 -15.45
N LYS A 155 -19.03 3.81 -14.55
CA LYS A 155 -18.26 4.47 -13.49
C LYS A 155 -18.25 3.60 -12.24
N GLN A 156 -17.07 3.19 -11.82
CA GLN A 156 -16.89 2.20 -10.75
C GLN A 156 -16.34 2.83 -9.47
N LEU A 157 -16.75 2.29 -8.33
CA LEU A 157 -16.06 2.46 -7.04
C LEU A 157 -15.63 1.06 -6.62
N ALA A 158 -14.33 0.84 -6.47
CA ALA A 158 -13.78 -0.46 -6.12
C ALA A 158 -12.91 -0.34 -4.85
N PRO A 159 -13.16 -1.14 -3.81
CA PRO A 159 -12.24 -1.25 -2.69
C PRO A 159 -10.92 -1.85 -3.18
N ILE A 160 -9.79 -1.36 -2.66
CA ILE A 160 -8.51 -2.05 -2.87
C ILE A 160 -8.47 -3.31 -2.01
N ILE A 161 -7.98 -4.40 -2.60
CA ILE A 161 -7.61 -5.61 -1.87
C ILE A 161 -6.10 -5.68 -1.93
N ILE A 162 -5.43 -5.45 -0.80
CA ILE A 162 -3.97 -5.38 -0.75
C ILE A 162 -3.40 -6.79 -0.85
N PHE A 163 -2.61 -7.04 -1.90
CA PHE A 163 -1.82 -8.25 -2.07
C PHE A 163 -0.35 -7.90 -1.94
N SER A 164 0.20 -8.14 -0.76
CA SER A 164 1.61 -7.87 -0.48
C SER A 164 2.48 -9.04 -0.92
N LYS A 165 3.57 -8.75 -1.63
CA LYS A 165 4.62 -9.71 -1.99
C LYS A 165 5.99 -9.15 -1.63
N ARG A 166 6.97 -10.03 -1.41
CA ARG A 166 8.35 -9.63 -1.07
C ARG A 166 8.97 -8.70 -2.10
N GLU A 167 8.75 -9.00 -3.38
CA GLU A 167 9.37 -8.29 -4.51
C GLU A 167 8.93 -6.82 -4.54
N ASN A 168 7.67 -6.56 -4.16
CA ASN A 168 7.15 -5.20 -4.10
C ASN A 168 7.78 -4.42 -2.93
N ILE A 169 8.04 -5.09 -1.79
CA ILE A 169 8.73 -4.45 -0.65
C ILE A 169 10.18 -4.16 -1.04
N ASP A 170 10.85 -5.10 -1.71
CA ASP A 170 12.22 -4.94 -2.19
C ASP A 170 12.33 -3.79 -3.20
N PHE A 171 11.41 -3.73 -4.17
CA PHE A 171 11.31 -2.63 -5.13
C PHE A 171 11.18 -1.27 -4.43
N LEU A 172 10.28 -1.14 -3.46
CA LEU A 172 10.05 0.12 -2.75
C LEU A 172 11.23 0.52 -1.86
N VAL A 173 11.92 -0.45 -1.27
CA VAL A 173 13.13 -0.20 -0.48
C VAL A 173 14.29 0.26 -1.37
N ASN A 174 14.42 -0.30 -2.58
CA ASN A 174 15.39 0.17 -3.58
C ASN A 174 15.04 1.57 -4.10
N LEU A 175 13.74 1.85 -4.29
CA LEU A 175 13.26 3.18 -4.63
C LEU A 175 13.69 4.22 -3.58
N ALA A 176 13.42 3.94 -2.30
CA ALA A 176 13.79 4.81 -1.19
C ALA A 176 15.32 5.00 -1.07
N LYS A 177 16.11 3.97 -1.41
CA LYS A 177 17.57 4.06 -1.46
C LYS A 177 18.06 5.04 -2.54
N GLU A 178 17.36 5.11 -3.67
CA GLU A 178 17.68 6.00 -4.79
C GLU A 178 17.22 7.46 -4.56
N GLY A 179 16.54 7.74 -3.44
CA GLY A 179 16.10 9.09 -3.06
C GLY A 179 14.68 9.44 -3.51
N LEU A 180 13.83 8.42 -3.70
CA LEU A 180 12.43 8.53 -4.10
C LEU A 180 11.46 8.45 -2.92
#